data_AF-A0A4R2T3C4-F1
#
_entry.id   AF-A0A4R2T3C4-F1
#
_cell.length_a   1.000
_cell.length_b   1.000
_cell.length_c   1.000
_cell.angle_alpha   90.00
_cell.angle_beta   90.00
_cell.angle_gamma   90.00
#
_symmetry.space_group_name_H-M   'P 1'
#
loop_
_entity.id
_entity.type
_entity.pdbx_description
1 polymer ?
#
loop_
_entity_poly.entity_id
_entity_poly.type
_entity_poly.pdbx_seq_one_letter_code
_entity_poly.pdbx_strand_id
1 'polypeptide(L)'
;MANRLTIDQDSLIDNDREKQVEFTAEIDSDDRDFAVKYAVLREVSGDEPDNDALELFERFSDEILDICADLAELRPTANLITVTESDLE
;
A
#
# COMPACT_ATOMS: atom_id res chain seq x y z
N MET A 1 2.61 10.52 -13.98
CA MET A 1 3.53 10.93 -12.90
C MET A 1 4.42 9.73 -12.65
N ALA A 2 5.72 9.93 -12.43
CA ALA A 2 6.61 8.78 -12.20
C ALA A 2 6.29 8.26 -10.80
N ASN A 3 5.88 7.00 -10.72
CA ASN A 3 5.63 6.34 -9.46
C ASN A 3 6.93 6.45 -8.63
N ARG A 4 6.89 7.17 -7.51
CA ARG A 4 8.06 7.43 -6.66
C ARG A 4 8.56 6.15 -5.96
N LEU A 5 7.78 5.07 -6.08
CA LEU A 5 7.96 3.78 -5.47
C LEU A 5 7.85 2.67 -6.51
N THR A 6 8.70 1.66 -6.41
CA THR A 6 8.63 0.45 -7.23
C THR A 6 8.35 -0.75 -6.34
N ILE A 7 7.19 -1.39 -6.50
CA ILE A 7 6.84 -2.60 -5.74
C ILE A 7 7.70 -3.78 -6.19
N ASP A 8 8.21 -4.55 -5.23
CA ASP A 8 8.68 -5.91 -5.47
C ASP A 8 7.47 -6.83 -5.60
N GLN A 9 7.10 -7.18 -6.85
CA GLN A 9 5.88 -7.93 -7.13
C GLN A 9 5.86 -9.32 -6.50
N ASP A 10 7.03 -9.91 -6.24
CA ASP A 10 7.14 -11.21 -5.56
C ASP A 10 6.88 -11.11 -4.04
N SER A 11 6.87 -9.90 -3.48
CA SER A 11 6.63 -9.64 -2.04
C SER A 11 5.16 -9.41 -1.70
N LEU A 12 4.27 -9.28 -2.69
CA LEU A 12 2.85 -8.99 -2.51
C LEU A 12 2.13 -10.14 -1.81
N ILE A 13 1.59 -9.86 -0.64
CA ILE A 13 0.90 -10.82 0.22
C ILE A 13 -0.45 -10.27 0.64
N ASP A 14 -1.49 -11.07 0.46
CA ASP A 14 -2.78 -10.87 1.12
C ASP A 14 -2.70 -11.41 2.55
N ASN A 15 -2.79 -10.52 3.54
CA ASN A 15 -2.95 -10.89 4.94
C ASN A 15 -4.42 -10.69 5.36
N ASP A 16 -5.25 -11.69 5.08
CA ASP A 16 -6.68 -11.71 5.42
C ASP A 16 -6.91 -11.55 6.94
N ARG A 17 -6.00 -12.11 7.74
CA ARG A 17 -6.08 -12.10 9.20
C ARG A 17 -6.02 -10.69 9.77
N GLU A 18 -5.10 -9.88 9.26
CA GLU A 18 -4.93 -8.48 9.67
C GLU A 18 -5.72 -7.50 8.78
N LYS A 19 -6.43 -8.03 7.77
CA LYS A 19 -7.19 -7.29 6.76
C LYS A 19 -6.34 -6.24 6.08
N GLN A 20 -5.23 -6.67 5.49
CA GLN A 20 -4.29 -5.78 4.82
C GLN A 20 -3.54 -6.49 3.69
N VAL A 21 -3.12 -5.71 2.70
CA VAL A 21 -2.15 -6.13 1.69
C VAL A 21 -0.78 -5.67 2.14
N GLU A 22 0.17 -6.61 2.17
CA GLU A 22 1.57 -6.37 2.53
C GLU A 22 2.44 -6.46 1.30
N PHE A 23 3.43 -5.58 1.20
CA PHE A 23 4.42 -5.61 0.13
C PHE A 23 5.66 -4.83 0.53
N THR A 24 6.78 -5.19 -0.08
CA THR A 24 8.01 -4.42 -0.03
C THR A 24 8.12 -3.60 -1.32
N ALA A 25 8.62 -2.38 -1.19
CA ALA A 25 8.82 -1.53 -2.34
C ALA A 25 10.05 -0.62 -2.15
N GLU A 26 10.73 -0.35 -3.26
CA GLU A 26 11.94 0.47 -3.31
C GLU A 26 11.55 1.94 -3.40
N ILE A 27 12.05 2.75 -2.46
CA ILE A 27 11.96 4.22 -2.46
C ILE A 27 13.36 4.81 -2.27
N ASP A 28 13.79 5.69 -3.18
CA ASP A 28 15.13 6.32 -3.13
C ASP A 28 16.31 5.33 -2.98
N SER A 29 16.20 4.11 -3.52
CA SER A 29 17.16 2.99 -3.39
C SER A 29 17.19 2.30 -2.01
N ASP A 30 16.20 2.53 -1.16
CA ASP A 30 15.98 1.82 0.10
C ASP A 30 14.68 0.99 0.03
N ASP A 31 14.77 -0.27 0.45
CA ASP A 31 13.62 -1.15 0.57
C ASP A 31 12.79 -0.78 1.81
N ARG A 32 11.47 -0.65 1.62
CA ARG A 32 10.52 -0.35 2.70
C ARG A 32 9.35 -1.32 2.67
N ASP A 33 8.91 -1.72 3.85
CA ASP A 33 7.72 -2.55 4.00
C ASP A 33 6.47 -1.68 4.15
N PHE A 34 5.42 -2.06 3.44
CA PHE A 34 4.12 -1.41 3.48
C PHE A 34 3.04 -2.40 3.87
N ALA A 35 2.05 -1.91 4.61
CA ALA A 35 0.85 -2.65 4.97
C ALA A 35 -0.37 -1.77 4.74
N VAL A 36 -1.08 -2.01 3.65
CA VAL A 36 -2.27 -1.24 3.25
C VAL A 36 -3.52 -1.91 3.77
N LYS A 37 -4.22 -1.27 4.70
CA LYS A 37 -5.46 -1.82 5.28
C LYS A 37 -6.54 -1.92 4.21
N TYR A 38 -7.40 -2.94 4.34
CA TYR A 38 -8.59 -3.12 3.50
C TYR A 38 -9.51 -1.90 3.50
N ALA A 39 -9.55 -1.16 4.62
CA ALA A 39 -10.28 0.10 4.69
C ALA A 39 -9.77 1.10 3.63
N VAL A 40 -8.46 1.21 3.43
CA VAL A 40 -7.86 2.06 2.38
C VAL A 40 -8.25 1.58 1.00
N LEU A 41 -8.14 0.26 0.74
CA LEU A 41 -8.55 -0.32 -0.54
C LEU A 41 -10.02 -0.03 -0.83
N ARG A 42 -10.89 -0.11 0.19
CA ARG A 42 -12.30 0.22 0.07
C ARG A 42 -12.54 1.70 -0.20
N GLU A 43 -11.85 2.61 0.48
CA GLU A 43 -12.00 4.05 0.22
C GLU A 43 -11.53 4.42 -1.19
N VAL A 44 -10.42 3.84 -1.66
CA VAL A 44 -9.85 4.09 -2.99
C VAL A 44 -10.71 3.46 -4.10
N SER A 45 -11.10 2.20 -3.94
CA SER A 45 -11.84 1.47 -4.98
C SER A 45 -13.34 1.75 -4.96
N GLY A 46 -13.90 2.13 -3.81
CA GLY A 46 -15.34 2.23 -3.56
C GLY A 46 -16.02 0.88 -3.29
N ASP A 47 -15.28 -0.24 -3.33
CA ASP A 47 -15.78 -1.60 -3.18
C ASP A 47 -15.15 -2.29 -1.96
N GLU A 48 -15.89 -3.21 -1.31
CA GLU A 48 -15.34 -3.97 -0.19
C GLU A 48 -14.41 -5.08 -0.70
N PRO A 49 -13.14 -5.13 -0.26
CA PRO A 49 -12.24 -6.23 -0.61
C PRO A 49 -12.72 -7.54 0.05
N ASP A 50 -13.29 -8.43 -0.74
CA ASP A 50 -13.78 -9.77 -0.39
C ASP A 50 -13.05 -10.83 -1.23
N ASN A 51 -11.91 -11.29 -0.70
CA ASN A 51 -11.06 -12.31 -1.34
C ASN A 51 -10.48 -11.88 -2.72
N ASP A 52 -10.52 -10.58 -3.02
CA ASP A 52 -10.02 -9.90 -4.22
C ASP A 52 -9.13 -8.70 -3.87
N ALA A 53 -8.65 -8.62 -2.62
CA ALA A 53 -7.85 -7.50 -2.13
C ALA A 53 -6.57 -7.24 -2.96
N LEU A 54 -5.89 -8.31 -3.42
CA LEU A 54 -4.74 -8.18 -4.31
C LEU A 54 -5.15 -7.65 -5.69
N GLU A 55 -6.26 -8.13 -6.25
CA GLU A 55 -6.75 -7.66 -7.55
C GLU A 55 -7.13 -6.18 -7.49
N LEU A 56 -7.81 -5.77 -6.40
CA LEU A 56 -8.13 -4.37 -6.14
C LEU A 56 -6.85 -3.54 -5.95
N PHE A 57 -5.90 -4.04 -5.18
CA PHE A 57 -4.62 -3.37 -4.98
C PHE A 57 -3.88 -3.18 -6.31
N GLU A 58 -3.77 -4.21 -7.15
CA GLU A 58 -3.12 -4.13 -8.47
C GLU A 58 -3.85 -3.17 -9.40
N ARG A 59 -5.19 -3.17 -9.38
CA ARG A 59 -6.01 -2.30 -10.21
C ARG A 59 -5.87 -0.83 -9.84
N PHE A 60 -5.69 -0.52 -8.56
CA PHE A 60 -5.57 0.84 -8.03
C PHE A 60 -4.15 1.15 -7.53
N SER A 61 -3.15 0.39 -8.00
CA SER A 61 -1.79 0.44 -7.46
C SER A 61 -1.15 1.81 -7.62
N ASP A 62 -1.41 2.50 -8.74
CA ASP A 62 -0.87 3.84 -8.97
C ASP A 62 -1.32 4.83 -7.86
N GLU A 63 -2.59 4.81 -7.48
CA GLU A 63 -3.14 5.71 -6.45
C GLU A 63 -2.64 5.31 -5.05
N ILE A 64 -2.64 4.01 -4.76
CA ILE A 64 -2.17 3.48 -3.47
C ILE A 64 -0.68 3.79 -3.29
N LEU A 65 0.13 3.68 -4.34
CA LEU A 65 1.56 3.94 -4.27
C LEU A 65 1.90 5.42 -4.12
N ASP A 66 1.10 6.32 -4.71
CA ASP A 66 1.24 7.75 -4.45
C ASP A 66 0.99 8.06 -2.96
N ILE A 67 -0.04 7.47 -2.34
CA ILE A 67 -0.32 7.60 -0.90
C ILE A 67 0.84 7.02 -0.07
N CYS A 68 1.33 5.83 -0.44
CA CYS A 68 2.45 5.18 0.24
C CYS A 68 3.73 6.04 0.18
N ALA A 69 4.01 6.66 -0.97
CA ALA A 69 5.15 7.55 -1.14
C ALA A 69 5.06 8.78 -0.23
N ASP A 70 3.91 9.45 -0.19
CA ASP A 70 3.70 10.62 0.67
C ASP A 70 3.87 10.24 2.16
N LEU A 71 3.36 9.07 2.57
CA LEU A 71 3.54 8.57 3.93
C LEU A 71 4.98 8.19 4.25
N ALA A 72 5.73 7.65 3.29
CA ALA A 72 7.14 7.35 3.46
C ALA A 72 7.98 8.62 3.66
N GLU A 73 7.66 9.70 2.96
CA GLU A 73 8.28 11.01 3.15
C GLU A 73 7.94 11.61 4.53
N LEU A 74 6.69 11.44 5.00
CA LEU A 74 6.27 11.88 6.35
C LEU A 74 6.88 11.02 7.46
N ARG A 75 7.24 9.77 7.18
CA ARG A 75 7.73 8.77 8.15
C ARG A 75 9.08 8.18 7.72
N PRO A 76 10.15 8.99 7.54
CA PRO A 76 11.40 8.55 6.92
C PRO A 76 12.21 7.54 7.77
N THR A 77 11.87 7.38 9.05
CA THR A 77 12.53 6.43 9.96
C THR A 77 11.73 5.14 10.18
N ALA A 78 10.51 5.04 9.62
CA ALA A 78 9.69 3.86 9.75
C ALA A 78 10.17 2.77 8.77
N ASN A 79 10.46 1.58 9.31
CA ASN A 79 10.77 0.42 8.47
C ASN A 79 9.52 -0.22 7.88
N LEU A 80 8.41 -0.18 8.63
CA LEU A 80 7.09 -0.61 8.20
C LEU A 80 6.14 0.58 8.23
N ILE A 81 5.49 0.85 7.10
CA ILE A 81 4.49 1.90 6.94
C ILE A 81 3.12 1.24 6.81
N THR A 82 2.34 1.32 7.88
CA THR A 82 0.92 0.94 7.82
C THR A 82 0.10 2.11 7.31
N VAL A 83 -0.66 1.86 6.26
CA VAL A 83 -1.58 2.81 5.61
C VAL A 83 -2.99 2.47 6.07
N THR A 84 -3.66 3.47 6.63
CA THR A 84 -5.00 3.36 7.20
C THR A 84 -5.94 4.40 6.56
N GLU A 85 -7.25 4.25 6.73
CA GLU A 85 -8.23 5.22 6.21
C GLU A 85 -7.99 6.65 6.72
N SER A 86 -7.46 6.80 7.93
CA SER A 86 -7.10 8.11 8.50
C SER A 86 -5.93 8.80 7.81
N ASP A 87 -5.16 8.08 7.00
CA ASP A 87 -4.08 8.65 6.21
C ASP A 87 -4.56 9.25 4.88
N LEU A 88 -5.85 9.07 4.54
CA LEU A 88 -6.48 9.60 3.33
C LEU A 88 -7.16 10.97 3.53
N GLU A 89 -7.27 11.45 4.77
CA GLU A 89 -7.99 12.68 5.16
C GLU A 89 -7.13 13.96 5.12
#